data_AF-A0A699ZEM4-F1
#
_entry.id   AF-A0A699ZEM4-F1
#
_cell.length_a   1.000
_cell.length_b   1.000
_cell.length_c   1.000
_cell.angle_alpha   90.00
_cell.angle_beta   90.00
_cell.angle_gamma   90.00
#
_symmetry.space_group_name_H-M   'P 1'
#
loop_
_entity.id
_entity.type
_entity.pdbx_description
1 polymer ?
#
loop_
_entity_poly.entity_id
_entity_poly.type
_entity_poly.pdbx_seq_one_letter_code
_entity_poly.pdbx_strand_id
1 'polypeptide(L)'
;EGAAKAPGLPLAQLALLAALAATVWWGLGNTALGQQITAAATGLVHLVMEKVGHIHVHEGEKGVVEAIWLLCSSIICVPLVVKLIPGGSAVLGYLLGGAIVGPHALGLIQDVQSVKHLAELGVVFLLFNIGLELSIDRLQSMAKYVFGMGSAQVVLSLVAVAAFATQLAALSTSSAIILGGALAMSSTAVAIQV
;
A
#
# COMPACT_ATOMS: atom_id res chain seq x y z
N GLU A 1 -39.21 -9.51 -16.90
CA GLU A 1 -39.16 -8.20 -16.23
C GLU A 1 -38.70 -8.34 -14.79
N GLY A 2 -37.97 -7.34 -14.28
CA GLY A 2 -37.85 -7.08 -12.83
C GLY A 2 -36.53 -7.44 -12.16
N ALA A 3 -35.44 -6.75 -12.50
CA ALA A 3 -34.20 -6.77 -11.70
C ALA A 3 -34.07 -5.45 -10.91
N ALA A 4 -34.01 -5.59 -9.59
CA ALA A 4 -34.01 -4.53 -8.60
C ALA A 4 -32.81 -3.57 -8.74
N LYS A 5 -33.13 -2.30 -8.95
CA LYS A 5 -32.19 -1.18 -8.99
C LYS A 5 -31.80 -0.82 -7.55
N ALA A 6 -30.56 -1.12 -7.17
CA ALA A 6 -30.00 -0.71 -5.88
C ALA A 6 -30.02 0.83 -5.75
N PRO A 7 -30.39 1.39 -4.58
CA PRO A 7 -30.52 2.83 -4.40
C PRO A 7 -29.14 3.49 -4.37
N GLY A 8 -28.81 4.27 -5.40
CA GLY A 8 -27.64 5.13 -5.40
C GLY A 8 -27.82 6.24 -4.37
N LEU A 9 -27.01 6.25 -3.31
CA LEU A 9 -26.97 7.35 -2.36
C LEU A 9 -26.59 8.65 -3.12
N PRO A 10 -27.30 9.77 -2.92
CA PRO A 10 -26.98 11.04 -3.56
C PRO A 10 -25.60 11.53 -3.11
N LEU A 11 -24.80 12.07 -4.03
CA LEU A 11 -23.41 12.54 -3.82
C LEU A 11 -23.25 13.45 -2.58
N ALA A 12 -24.31 14.17 -2.19
CA ALA A 12 -24.36 14.97 -0.96
C ALA A 12 -24.22 14.16 0.34
N GLN A 13 -24.76 12.94 0.40
CA GLN A 13 -24.65 12.07 1.58
C GLN A 13 -23.23 11.49 1.73
N LEU A 14 -22.55 11.21 0.61
CA LEU A 14 -21.14 10.78 0.63
C LEU A 14 -20.23 11.92 1.10
N ALA A 15 -20.47 13.16 0.66
CA ALA A 15 -19.74 14.32 1.15
C ALA A 15 -19.98 14.58 2.65
N LEU A 16 -21.22 14.38 3.13
CA LEU A 16 -21.56 14.52 4.54
C LEU A 16 -20.86 13.44 5.40
N LEU A 17 -20.82 12.19 4.93
CA LEU A 17 -20.12 11.10 5.63
C LEU A 17 -18.60 11.32 5.66
N ALA A 18 -18.00 11.79 4.57
CA ALA A 18 -16.57 12.12 4.52
C ALA A 18 -16.23 13.30 5.44
N ALA A 19 -17.07 14.33 5.48
CA ALA A 19 -16.92 15.47 6.38
C ALA A 19 -17.05 15.02 7.85
N LEU A 20 -18.03 14.17 8.17
CA LEU A 20 -18.17 13.59 9.50
C LEU A 20 -16.94 12.75 9.89
N ALA A 21 -16.46 11.88 9.01
CA ALA A 21 -15.25 11.09 9.25
C ALA A 21 -14.01 11.97 9.47
N ALA A 22 -13.85 13.05 8.69
CA ALA A 22 -12.76 14.01 8.85
C ALA A 22 -12.86 14.79 10.18
N THR A 23 -14.07 15.20 10.59
CA THR A 23 -14.28 15.85 11.89
C THR A 23 -14.07 14.91 13.07
N VAL A 24 -14.41 13.63 12.93
CA VAL A 24 -14.15 12.59 13.93
C VAL A 24 -12.66 12.29 14.00
N TRP A 25 -11.95 12.21 12.87
CA TRP A 25 -10.50 12.02 12.82
C TRP A 25 -9.74 13.20 13.44
N TRP A 26 -10.14 14.43 13.11
CA TRP A 26 -9.62 15.65 13.73
C TRP A 26 -9.92 15.71 15.23
N GLY A 27 -11.12 15.30 15.63
CA GLY A 27 -11.55 15.25 17.04
C GLY A 27 -10.75 14.24 17.86
N LEU A 28 -10.54 13.03 17.35
CA LEU A 28 -9.75 11.97 17.99
C LEU A 28 -8.29 12.40 18.16
N GLY A 29 -7.69 13.06 17.18
CA GLY A 29 -6.32 13.60 17.27
C GLY A 29 -6.15 14.67 18.35
N ASN A 30 -7.21 15.37 18.73
CA ASN A 30 -7.21 16.42 19.75
C ASN A 30 -7.69 15.95 21.14
N THR A 31 -8.06 14.67 21.29
CA THR A 31 -8.39 14.10 22.61
C THR A 31 -7.12 13.84 23.42
N ALA A 32 -7.22 13.89 24.76
CA ALA A 32 -6.08 13.64 25.66
C ALA A 32 -5.43 12.26 25.44
N LEU A 33 -6.22 11.25 25.05
CA LEU A 33 -5.72 9.93 24.66
C LEU A 33 -5.00 9.95 23.31
N GLY A 34 -5.53 10.68 22.32
CA GLY A 34 -4.88 10.89 21.03
C GLY A 34 -3.53 11.57 21.19
N GLN A 35 -3.45 12.66 21.95
CA GLN A 35 -2.19 13.35 22.19
C GLN A 35 -1.19 12.52 23.02
N GLN A 36 -1.65 11.69 23.96
CA GLN A 36 -0.76 10.78 24.69
C GLN A 36 -0.17 9.69 23.80
N ILE A 37 -0.96 9.12 22.87
CA ILE A 37 -0.47 8.14 21.92
C ILE A 37 0.50 8.78 20.93
N THR A 38 0.20 9.98 20.41
CA THR A 38 1.08 10.70 19.50
C THR A 38 2.37 11.14 20.20
N ALA A 39 2.30 11.59 21.45
CA ALA A 39 3.47 11.96 22.26
C ALA A 39 4.32 10.73 22.63
N ALA A 40 3.70 9.62 23.02
CA ALA A 40 4.39 8.37 23.32
C ALA A 40 5.08 7.81 22.07
N ALA A 41 4.40 7.84 20.92
CA ALA A 41 4.98 7.45 19.63
C ALA A 41 6.16 8.35 19.24
N THR A 42 6.03 9.67 19.42
CA THR A 42 7.09 10.64 19.12
C THR A 42 8.30 10.46 20.05
N GLY A 43 8.07 10.16 21.34
CA GLY A 43 9.13 9.86 22.31
C GLY A 43 9.86 8.55 22.02
N LEU A 44 9.12 7.51 21.62
CA LEU A 44 9.72 6.24 21.19
C LEU A 44 10.56 6.41 19.91
N VAL A 45 10.09 7.22 18.96
CA VAL A 45 10.84 7.59 17.75
C VAL A 45 12.15 8.29 18.13
N HIS A 46 12.12 9.25 19.05
CA HIS A 46 13.33 9.95 19.50
C HIS A 46 14.35 9.03 20.19
N LEU A 47 13.88 8.10 21.04
CA LEU A 47 14.72 7.11 21.72
C LEU A 47 15.40 6.14 20.75
N VAL A 48 14.69 5.74 19.70
CA VAL A 48 15.25 4.89 18.65
C VAL A 48 16.28 5.66 17.82
N MET A 49 15.98 6.91 17.46
CA MET A 49 16.88 7.77 16.67
C MET A 49 18.22 8.02 17.35
N GLU A 50 18.20 8.33 18.65
CA GLU A 50 19.41 8.63 19.42
C GLU A 50 20.34 7.41 19.55
N LYS A 51 19.77 6.21 19.71
CA LYS A 51 20.55 4.98 19.87
C LYS A 51 21.08 4.40 18.55
N VAL A 52 20.49 4.74 17.41
CA VAL A 52 20.87 4.15 16.12
C VAL A 52 21.89 5.00 15.35
N GLY A 53 22.01 6.30 15.64
CA GLY A 53 22.90 7.23 14.91
C GLY A 53 24.41 6.99 15.01
N HIS A 54 24.88 6.10 15.88
CA HIS A 54 26.31 5.88 16.13
C HIS A 54 26.77 4.44 15.84
N ILE A 55 26.53 3.93 14.64
CA ILE A 55 27.23 2.74 14.14
C ILE A 55 28.10 3.14 12.94
N HIS A 56 29.41 3.19 13.16
CA HIS A 56 30.40 3.38 12.10
C HIS A 56 30.53 2.08 11.29
N VAL A 57 29.86 2.01 10.14
CA VAL A 57 29.82 0.84 9.26
C VAL A 57 30.60 1.12 7.97
N HIS A 58 31.52 0.22 7.57
CA HIS A 58 32.26 0.31 6.30
C HIS A 58 31.29 0.31 5.10
N GLU A 59 31.57 1.06 4.02
CA GLU A 59 30.65 1.21 2.88
C GLU A 59 30.12 -0.10 2.26
N GLY A 60 30.85 -1.23 2.37
CA GLY A 60 30.36 -2.55 1.94
C GLY A 60 29.38 -3.23 2.91
N GLU A 61 29.38 -2.86 4.18
CA GLU A 61 28.47 -3.39 5.21
C GLU A 61 27.18 -2.58 5.33
N LYS A 62 27.16 -1.32 4.86
CA LYS A 62 25.98 -0.44 4.95
C LYS A 62 24.73 -1.04 4.30
N GLY A 63 24.87 -1.60 3.10
CA GLY A 63 23.76 -2.24 2.39
C GLY A 63 23.22 -3.49 3.12
N VAL A 64 24.09 -4.26 3.77
CA VAL A 64 23.68 -5.42 4.57
C VAL A 64 22.95 -4.97 5.83
N VAL A 65 23.44 -3.92 6.49
CA VAL A 65 22.80 -3.33 7.68
C VAL A 65 21.42 -2.75 7.34
N GLU A 66 21.28 -2.06 6.20
CA GLU A 66 19.99 -1.56 5.72
C GLU A 66 19.00 -2.71 5.42
N ALA A 67 19.48 -3.81 4.81
CA ALA A 67 18.66 -4.99 4.61
C ALA A 67 18.20 -5.60 5.95
N ILE A 68 19.10 -5.70 6.94
CA ILE A 68 18.74 -6.18 8.29
C ILE A 68 17.67 -5.28 8.91
N TRP A 69 17.79 -3.96 8.80
CA TRP A 69 16.77 -3.03 9.29
C TRP A 69 15.42 -3.19 8.59
N LEU A 70 15.42 -3.38 7.27
CA LEU A 70 14.20 -3.67 6.49
C LEU A 70 13.54 -4.98 6.94
N LEU A 71 14.33 -6.04 7.15
CA LEU A 71 13.84 -7.33 7.64
C LEU A 71 13.26 -7.20 9.06
N CYS A 72 13.99 -6.56 9.98
CA CYS A 72 13.53 -6.35 11.36
C CYS A 72 12.23 -5.55 11.39
N SER A 73 12.14 -4.47 10.61
CA SER A 73 10.92 -3.66 10.52
C SER A 73 9.74 -4.46 10.00
N SER A 74 9.92 -5.24 8.94
CA SER A 74 8.89 -6.12 8.41
C SER A 74 8.38 -7.13 9.44
N ILE A 75 9.29 -7.79 10.17
CA ILE A 75 8.96 -8.77 11.22
C ILE A 75 8.11 -8.15 12.34
N ILE A 76 8.25 -6.85 12.59
CA ILE A 76 7.47 -6.15 13.63
C ILE A 76 6.17 -5.58 13.04
N CYS A 77 6.26 -4.83 11.94
CA CYS A 77 5.13 -4.09 11.36
C CYS A 77 4.07 -4.99 10.75
N VAL A 78 4.44 -6.09 10.09
CA VAL A 78 3.48 -7.01 9.48
C VAL A 78 2.55 -7.67 10.52
N PRO A 79 3.04 -8.36 11.56
CA PRO A 79 2.15 -8.96 12.56
C PRO A 79 1.42 -7.89 13.38
N LEU A 80 2.01 -6.71 13.58
CA LEU A 80 1.31 -5.60 14.23
C LEU A 80 0.07 -5.20 13.43
N VAL A 81 0.21 -4.95 12.13
CA VAL A 81 -0.93 -4.56 11.27
C VAL A 81 -1.99 -5.65 11.19
N VAL A 82 -1.59 -6.90 10.98
CA VAL A 82 -2.52 -8.03 10.85
C VAL A 82 -3.25 -8.30 12.16
N LYS A 83 -2.60 -8.10 13.32
CA LYS A 83 -3.19 -8.38 14.64
C LYS A 83 -4.01 -7.22 15.20
N LEU A 84 -3.60 -5.98 14.94
CA LEU A 84 -4.25 -4.78 15.49
C LEU A 84 -5.44 -4.32 14.64
N ILE A 85 -5.43 -4.61 13.33
CA ILE A 85 -6.49 -4.25 12.39
C ILE A 85 -7.20 -5.52 11.93
N PRO A 86 -8.47 -5.75 12.32
CA PRO A 86 -9.26 -6.87 11.81
C PRO A 86 -9.38 -6.79 10.29
N GLY A 87 -8.74 -7.70 9.57
CA GLY A 87 -8.69 -7.71 8.10
C GLY A 87 -7.53 -6.92 7.47
N GLY A 88 -6.50 -6.55 8.24
CA GLY A 88 -5.31 -5.88 7.70
C GLY A 88 -4.52 -6.78 6.74
N SER A 89 -4.18 -6.25 5.56
CA SER A 89 -3.31 -6.94 4.60
C SER A 89 -1.84 -6.86 5.03
N ALA A 90 -1.08 -7.95 4.88
CA ALA A 90 0.35 -7.96 5.15
C ALA A 90 1.11 -6.91 4.31
N VAL A 91 0.64 -6.62 3.09
CA VAL A 91 1.22 -5.58 2.22
C VAL A 91 1.21 -4.21 2.88
N LEU A 92 0.14 -3.88 3.60
CA LEU A 92 0.08 -2.63 4.35
C LEU A 92 1.14 -2.61 5.47
N GLY A 93 1.41 -3.76 6.10
CA GLY A 93 2.50 -3.93 7.06
C GLY A 93 3.88 -3.68 6.45
N TYR A 94 4.16 -4.23 5.27
CA TYR A 94 5.42 -3.98 4.55
C TYR A 94 5.56 -2.51 4.15
N LEU A 95 4.49 -1.88 3.67
CA LEU A 95 4.49 -0.45 3.31
C LEU A 95 4.73 0.46 4.52
N LEU A 96 4.06 0.18 5.66
CA LEU A 96 4.26 0.94 6.88
C LEU A 96 5.67 0.74 7.44
N GLY A 97 6.20 -0.49 7.42
CA GLY A 97 7.58 -0.76 7.81
C GLY A 97 8.59 0.04 6.98
N GLY A 98 8.45 -0.01 5.65
CA GLY A 98 9.29 0.78 4.75
C GLY A 98 9.17 2.29 4.95
N ALA A 99 7.95 2.80 5.18
CA ALA A 99 7.71 4.21 5.47
C ALA A 99 8.36 4.67 6.78
N ILE A 100 8.36 3.81 7.81
CA ILE A 100 8.98 4.09 9.12
C ILE A 100 10.51 4.06 9.03
N VAL A 101 11.09 3.09 8.32
CA VAL A 101 12.54 2.93 8.21
C VAL A 101 13.16 3.91 7.20
N GLY A 102 12.34 4.43 6.28
CA GLY A 102 12.78 5.33 5.23
C GLY A 102 13.34 6.68 5.72
N PRO A 103 13.95 7.45 4.81
CA PRO A 103 14.69 8.68 5.14
C PRO A 103 13.82 9.79 5.74
N HIS A 104 12.51 9.78 5.46
CA HIS A 104 11.56 10.79 5.94
C HIS A 104 11.02 10.50 7.34
N ALA A 105 11.32 9.33 7.92
CA ALA A 105 10.91 8.93 9.25
C ALA A 105 12.15 8.63 10.12
N LEU A 106 12.54 7.36 10.30
CA LEU A 106 13.67 6.98 11.14
C LEU A 106 15.04 7.19 10.49
N GLY A 107 15.14 7.54 9.20
CA GLY A 107 16.44 7.87 8.61
C GLY A 107 17.45 6.71 8.57
N LEU A 108 16.98 5.47 8.79
CA LEU A 108 17.83 4.28 8.90
C LEU A 108 18.36 3.82 7.55
N ILE A 109 17.59 4.07 6.49
CA ILE A 109 18.00 3.88 5.11
C ILE A 109 18.37 5.23 4.54
N GLN A 110 19.64 5.38 4.19
CA GLN A 110 20.17 6.60 3.57
C GLN A 110 20.44 6.38 2.09
N ASP A 111 20.76 5.15 1.67
CA ASP A 111 20.96 4.81 0.27
C ASP A 111 19.70 4.23 -0.39
N VAL A 112 18.77 5.13 -0.73
CA VAL A 112 17.53 4.77 -1.43
C VAL A 112 17.80 4.13 -2.80
N GLN A 113 18.91 4.49 -3.46
CA GLN A 113 19.24 3.93 -4.77
C GLN A 113 19.65 2.46 -4.66
N SER A 114 20.52 2.11 -3.72
CA SER A 114 20.93 0.72 -3.50
C SER A 114 19.73 -0.16 -3.11
N VAL A 115 18.87 0.32 -2.20
CA VAL A 115 17.64 -0.40 -1.83
C VAL A 115 16.68 -0.56 -3.02
N LYS A 116 16.58 0.44 -3.91
CA LYS A 116 15.77 0.35 -5.12
C LYS A 116 16.25 -0.74 -6.08
N HIS A 117 17.55 -0.84 -6.34
CA HIS A 117 18.10 -1.91 -7.18
C HIS A 117 17.85 -3.29 -6.57
N LEU A 118 17.99 -3.43 -5.25
CA LEU A 118 17.66 -4.66 -4.54
C LEU A 118 16.17 -5.02 -4.68
N ALA A 119 15.27 -4.05 -4.55
CA ALA A 119 13.83 -4.24 -4.70
C ALA A 119 13.45 -4.63 -6.15
N GLU A 120 14.09 -4.03 -7.15
CA GLU A 120 13.90 -4.38 -8.56
C GLU A 120 14.28 -5.84 -8.82
N LEU A 121 15.43 -6.29 -8.32
CA LEU A 121 15.82 -7.70 -8.39
C LEU A 121 14.83 -8.61 -7.64
N GLY A 122 14.37 -8.19 -6.46
CA GLY A 122 13.36 -8.92 -5.69
C GLY A 122 12.04 -9.12 -6.45
N VAL A 123 11.55 -8.08 -7.12
CA VAL A 123 10.34 -8.17 -7.95
C VAL A 123 10.56 -9.09 -9.16
N VAL A 124 11.74 -9.01 -9.81
CA VAL A 124 12.08 -9.93 -10.91
C VAL A 124 12.09 -11.38 -10.44
N PHE A 125 12.69 -11.68 -9.28
CA PHE A 125 12.68 -13.04 -8.72
C PHE A 125 11.27 -13.50 -8.33
N LEU A 126 10.44 -12.61 -7.79
CA LEU A 126 9.04 -12.92 -7.46
C LEU A 126 8.22 -13.24 -8.72
N LEU A 127 8.34 -12.42 -9.77
CA LEU A 127 7.68 -12.66 -11.06
C LEU A 127 8.21 -13.93 -11.75
N PHE A 128 9.50 -14.22 -11.61
CA PHE A 128 10.10 -15.45 -12.10
C PHE A 128 9.54 -16.68 -11.38
N ASN A 129 9.45 -16.65 -10.04
CA ASN A 129 8.89 -17.73 -9.25
C ASN A 129 7.41 -17.99 -9.60
N ILE A 130 6.60 -16.92 -9.70
CA ILE A 130 5.22 -17.02 -10.19
C ILE A 130 5.18 -17.65 -11.59
N GLY A 131 6.12 -17.30 -12.47
CA GLY A 131 6.26 -17.90 -13.79
C GLY A 131 6.58 -19.40 -13.77
N LEU A 132 7.41 -19.86 -12.83
CA LEU A 132 7.72 -21.29 -12.66
C LEU A 132 6.56 -22.09 -12.07
N GLU A 133 5.73 -21.47 -11.22
CA GLU A 133 4.56 -22.11 -10.60
C GLU A 133 3.37 -22.25 -11.57
N LEU A 134 3.32 -21.43 -12.62
CA LEU A 134 2.27 -21.48 -13.64
C LEU A 134 2.58 -22.50 -14.74
N SER A 135 1.82 -23.60 -14.78
CA SER A 135 1.81 -24.52 -15.93
C SER A 135 0.99 -23.96 -17.10
N ILE A 136 1.34 -24.33 -18.33
CA ILE A 136 0.62 -23.93 -19.55
C ILE A 136 -0.85 -24.37 -19.49
N ASP A 137 -1.14 -25.56 -18.97
CA ASP A 137 -2.51 -26.07 -18.82
C ASP A 137 -3.35 -25.23 -17.85
N ARG A 138 -2.75 -24.82 -16.72
CA ARG A 138 -3.39 -23.91 -15.76
C ARG A 138 -3.62 -22.54 -16.39
N LEU A 139 -2.67 -22.02 -17.17
CA LEU A 139 -2.85 -20.76 -17.89
C LEU A 139 -3.99 -20.84 -18.91
N GLN A 140 -4.10 -21.91 -19.69
CA GLN A 140 -5.17 -22.09 -20.68
C GLN A 140 -6.55 -22.19 -20.04
N SER A 141 -6.68 -22.93 -18.92
CA SER A 141 -7.95 -23.03 -18.20
C SER A 141 -8.41 -21.69 -17.60
N MET A 142 -7.47 -20.85 -17.18
CA MET A 142 -7.76 -19.51 -16.65
C MET A 142 -7.86 -18.44 -17.74
N ALA A 143 -7.31 -18.68 -18.93
CA ALA A 143 -7.23 -17.70 -20.02
C ALA A 143 -8.60 -17.13 -20.39
N LYS A 144 -9.64 -17.98 -20.49
CA LYS A 144 -10.99 -17.50 -20.82
C LYS A 144 -11.57 -16.56 -19.76
N TYR A 145 -11.27 -16.80 -18.48
CA TYR A 145 -11.69 -15.93 -17.38
C TYR A 145 -10.88 -14.64 -17.33
N VAL A 146 -9.55 -14.73 -17.51
CA VAL A 146 -8.64 -13.58 -17.48
C VAL A 146 -8.87 -12.66 -18.68
N PHE A 147 -8.92 -13.19 -19.90
CA PHE A 147 -9.10 -12.41 -21.12
C PHE A 147 -10.56 -12.01 -21.39
N GLY A 148 -11.54 -12.71 -20.81
CA GLY A 148 -12.95 -12.35 -20.92
C GLY A 148 -13.40 -11.41 -19.78
N MET A 149 -13.52 -11.97 -18.57
CA MET A 149 -14.06 -11.24 -17.42
C MET A 149 -13.03 -10.28 -16.82
N GLY A 150 -11.75 -10.68 -16.74
CA GLY A 150 -10.67 -9.84 -16.21
C GLY A 150 -10.44 -8.59 -17.06
N SER A 151 -10.34 -8.73 -18.38
CA SER A 151 -10.20 -7.59 -19.29
C SER A 151 -11.39 -6.62 -19.22
N ALA A 152 -12.61 -7.16 -19.18
CA ALA A 152 -13.82 -6.37 -19.00
C ALA A 152 -13.81 -5.59 -17.67
N GLN A 153 -13.39 -6.24 -16.58
CA GLN A 153 -13.23 -5.59 -15.28
C GLN A 153 -12.18 -4.47 -15.33
N VAL A 154 -11.01 -4.71 -15.94
CA VAL A 154 -9.95 -3.69 -16.05
C VAL A 154 -10.44 -2.48 -16.84
N VAL A 155 -11.10 -2.70 -17.99
CA VAL A 155 -11.63 -1.60 -18.82
C VAL A 155 -12.71 -0.84 -18.07
N LEU A 156 -13.65 -1.53 -17.42
CA LEU A 156 -14.71 -0.89 -16.64
C LEU A 156 -14.16 -0.07 -15.48
N SER A 157 -13.20 -0.60 -14.72
CA SER A 157 -12.53 0.11 -13.63
C SER A 157 -11.75 1.32 -14.14
N LEU A 158 -11.01 1.18 -15.24
CA LEU A 158 -10.29 2.29 -15.85
C LEU A 158 -11.23 3.41 -16.26
N VAL A 159 -12.31 3.09 -16.98
CA VAL A 159 -13.30 4.09 -17.43
C VAL A 159 -13.98 4.75 -16.24
N ALA A 160 -14.40 3.99 -15.22
CA ALA A 160 -15.05 4.52 -14.04
C ALA A 160 -14.14 5.50 -13.27
N VAL A 161 -12.88 5.11 -13.03
CA VAL A 161 -11.90 5.95 -12.32
C VAL A 161 -11.50 7.16 -13.16
N ALA A 162 -11.28 7.00 -14.46
CA ALA A 162 -10.93 8.12 -15.35
C ALA A 162 -12.08 9.14 -15.47
N ALA A 163 -13.33 8.67 -15.58
CA ALA A 163 -14.51 9.54 -15.58
C ALA A 163 -14.65 10.29 -14.25
N PHE A 164 -14.43 9.61 -13.12
CA PHE A 164 -14.44 10.25 -11.81
C PHE A 164 -13.32 11.31 -11.66
N ALA A 165 -12.09 10.97 -12.07
CA ALA A 165 -10.93 11.85 -11.97
C ALA A 165 -11.04 13.12 -12.83
N THR A 166 -11.63 13.00 -14.03
CA THR A 166 -11.89 14.15 -14.91
C THR A 166 -13.01 15.05 -14.39
N GLN A 167 -14.09 14.48 -13.85
CA GLN A 167 -15.26 15.26 -13.41
C GLN A 167 -15.09 15.90 -12.02
N LEU A 168 -14.49 15.21 -11.04
CA LEU A 168 -14.41 15.71 -9.66
C LEU A 168 -13.06 16.34 -9.31
N ALA A 169 -11.97 15.89 -9.94
CA ALA A 169 -10.62 16.34 -9.64
C ALA A 169 -10.01 17.23 -10.74
N ALA A 170 -10.78 17.56 -11.78
CA ALA A 170 -10.40 18.45 -12.89
C ALA A 170 -9.05 18.09 -13.54
N LEU A 171 -8.69 16.79 -13.52
CA LEU A 171 -7.45 16.29 -14.12
C LEU A 171 -7.57 16.26 -15.65
N SER A 172 -6.44 16.46 -16.32
CA SER A 172 -6.35 16.26 -17.78
C SER A 172 -6.74 14.82 -18.14
N THR A 173 -7.32 14.64 -19.32
CA THR A 173 -7.76 13.31 -19.81
C THR A 173 -6.61 12.30 -19.81
N SER A 174 -5.40 12.73 -20.17
CA SER A 174 -4.20 11.86 -20.14
C SER A 174 -3.85 11.40 -18.73
N SER A 175 -3.84 12.30 -17.74
CA SER A 175 -3.54 11.95 -16.35
C SER A 175 -4.61 11.05 -15.74
N ALA A 176 -5.88 11.30 -16.07
CA ALA A 176 -7.01 10.50 -15.59
C ALA A 176 -6.98 9.06 -16.13
N ILE A 177 -6.60 8.86 -17.41
CA ILE A 177 -6.44 7.52 -18.00
C ILE A 177 -5.28 6.78 -17.32
N ILE A 178 -4.14 7.45 -17.09
CA ILE A 178 -2.99 6.84 -16.40
C ILE A 178 -3.38 6.41 -14.99
N LEU A 179 -4.07 7.27 -14.23
CA LEU A 179 -4.55 6.95 -12.90
C LEU A 179 -5.57 5.81 -12.91
N GLY A 180 -6.50 5.83 -13.86
CA GLY A 180 -7.49 4.76 -14.04
C GLY A 180 -6.84 3.42 -14.37
N GLY A 181 -5.84 3.40 -15.23
CA GLY A 181 -5.06 2.20 -15.53
C GLY A 181 -4.26 1.69 -14.32
N ALA A 182 -3.60 2.60 -13.58
CA ALA A 182 -2.84 2.24 -12.39
C ALA A 182 -3.73 1.62 -11.30
N LEU A 183 -4.92 2.17 -11.06
CA LEU A 183 -5.86 1.64 -10.06
C LEU A 183 -6.63 0.40 -10.55
N ALA A 184 -6.78 0.21 -11.85
CA ALA A 184 -7.43 -0.98 -12.41
C ALA A 184 -6.57 -2.25 -12.33
N MET A 185 -5.24 -2.12 -12.23
CA MET A 185 -4.32 -3.24 -12.05
C MET A 185 -4.40 -3.78 -10.61
N SER A 186 -5.30 -4.74 -10.38
CA SER A 186 -5.45 -5.42 -9.08
C SER A 186 -4.32 -6.43 -8.84
N SER A 187 -3.64 -6.32 -7.70
CA SER A 187 -2.60 -7.26 -7.29
C SER A 187 -3.23 -8.51 -6.67
N THR A 188 -3.37 -9.56 -7.48
CA THR A 188 -3.89 -10.88 -7.07
C THR A 188 -3.07 -11.55 -5.97
N ALA A 189 -1.80 -11.20 -5.80
CA ALA A 189 -0.95 -11.71 -4.72
C ALA A 189 -1.46 -11.30 -3.32
N VAL A 190 -2.19 -10.20 -3.21
CA VAL A 190 -2.67 -9.67 -1.92
C VAL A 190 -3.99 -10.31 -1.48
N ALA A 191 -4.82 -10.73 -2.42
CA ALA A 191 -6.15 -11.27 -2.14
C ALA A 191 -6.15 -12.72 -1.64
N ILE A 192 -5.04 -13.45 -1.83
CA ILE A 192 -4.94 -14.89 -1.48
C ILE A 192 -4.35 -15.09 -0.07
N GLN A 193 -3.89 -14.03 0.59
CA GLN A 193 -3.51 -14.10 2.01
C GLN A 193 -4.77 -14.01 2.87
N VAL A 194 -5.42 -15.16 3.06
CA VAL A 194 -6.48 -15.43 4.04
C VAL A 194 -5.95 -16.28 5.17
#